data_AF-A0A3S4LPK3-F1
#
_entry.id   AF-A0A3S4LPK3-F1
#
_cell.length_a   1.000
_cell.length_b   1.000
_cell.length_c   1.000
_cell.angle_alpha   90.00
_cell.angle_beta   90.00
_cell.angle_gamma   90.00
#
_symmetry.space_group_name_H-M   'P 1'
#
loop_
_entity.id
_entity.type
_entity.pdbx_description
1 polymer ?
#
loop_
_entity_poly.entity_id
_entity_poly.type
_entity_poly.pdbx_seq_one_letter_code
_entity_poly.pdbx_strand_id
1 'polypeptide(L)' 'MPDEAVHGNVFKQQAASLPTTLDTACAAMAAGCAEALFGADFSRAYLAVKEVELNDYHRQVTAWERQYLGFLV' A
#
# COMPACT_ATOMS: atom_id res chain seq x y z
N MET A 1 -11.37 10.65 -18.15
CA MET A 1 -10.82 9.84 -19.26
C MET A 1 -9.48 9.29 -18.79
N PRO A 2 -9.05 8.09 -19.22
CA PRO A 2 -7.70 7.63 -18.93
C PRO A 2 -6.67 8.56 -19.60
N ASP A 3 -5.49 8.64 -18.99
CA ASP A 3 -4.37 9.41 -19.54
C ASP A 3 -3.77 8.72 -20.78
N GLU A 4 -2.89 9.44 -21.47
CA GLU A 4 -2.17 8.93 -22.63
C GLU A 4 -1.29 7.71 -22.27
N ALA A 5 -1.23 6.74 -23.18
CA ALA A 5 -0.44 5.54 -22.99
C ALA A 5 1.06 5.87 -22.90
N VAL A 6 1.73 5.32 -21.89
CA VAL A 6 3.18 5.47 -21.74
C VAL A 6 3.89 4.57 -22.77
N HIS A 7 4.92 5.11 -23.42
CA HIS A 7 5.73 4.40 -24.41
C HIS A 7 7.19 4.27 -23.95
N GLY A 8 7.84 3.15 -24.27
CA GLY A 8 9.25 2.89 -23.93
C GLY A 8 9.46 2.17 -22.60
N ASN A 9 10.62 2.36 -21.97
CA ASN A 9 10.96 1.70 -20.70
C ASN A 9 10.53 2.56 -19.51
N VAL A 10 9.43 2.17 -18.87
CA VAL A 10 8.83 2.85 -17.72
C VAL A 10 9.75 2.93 -16.50
N PHE A 11 10.70 1.99 -16.32
CA PHE A 11 11.65 2.02 -15.20
C PHE A 11 12.72 3.11 -15.34
N LYS A 12 12.89 3.67 -16.55
CA LYS A 12 13.81 4.79 -16.81
C LYS A 12 13.10 6.15 -16.82
N GLN A 13 11.79 6.16 -16.62
CA GLN A 13 10.95 7.34 -16.68
C GLN A 13 10.47 7.69 -15.26
N GLN A 14 10.50 8.98 -14.91
CA GLN A 14 10.05 9.46 -13.60
C GLN A 14 8.54 9.74 -13.67
N ALA A 15 7.74 8.67 -13.65
CA ALA A 15 6.27 8.73 -13.69
C ALA A 15 5.66 8.75 -12.27
N ALA A 16 4.36 9.06 -12.19
CA ALA A 16 3.58 8.94 -10.96
C ALA A 16 3.70 7.50 -10.42
N SER A 17 4.12 7.37 -9.16
CA SER A 17 4.37 6.07 -8.55
C SER A 17 3.12 5.54 -7.86
N LEU A 18 2.87 4.25 -8.01
CA LEU A 18 1.87 3.56 -7.22
C LEU A 18 2.27 3.61 -5.73
N PRO A 19 1.30 3.57 -4.81
CA PRO A 19 1.59 3.33 -3.41
C PRO A 19 2.50 2.11 -3.26
N THR A 20 3.62 2.28 -2.56
CA THR A 20 4.65 1.24 -2.40
C THR A 20 4.48 0.46 -1.09
N THR A 21 3.55 0.89 -0.24
CA THR A 21 3.25 0.28 1.05
C THR A 21 1.75 0.11 1.22
N LEU A 22 1.34 -0.81 2.10
CA LEU A 22 -0.08 -1.09 2.33
C LEU A 22 -0.80 0.10 3.00
N ASP A 23 -0.14 0.83 3.90
CA ASP A 23 -0.70 2.01 4.55
C ASP A 23 -0.99 3.13 3.54
N THR A 24 -0.04 3.42 2.64
CA THR A 24 -0.23 4.44 1.59
C THR A 24 -1.31 4.00 0.60
N ALA A 25 -1.41 2.70 0.28
CA ALA A 25 -2.48 2.16 -0.55
C ALA A 25 -3.86 2.28 0.11
N CYS A 26 -3.97 1.95 1.40
CA CYS A 26 -5.21 2.07 2.16
C CYS A 26 -5.66 3.53 2.29
N ALA A 27 -4.73 4.45 2.54
CA ALA A 27 -5.01 5.89 2.57
C ALA A 27 -5.54 6.39 1.21
N ALA A 28 -4.91 5.97 0.11
CA ALA A 28 -5.35 6.32 -1.24
C ALA A 28 -6.75 5.74 -1.56
N MET A 29 -7.03 4.49 -1.15
CA MET A 29 -8.33 3.86 -1.33
C MET A 29 -9.42 4.59 -0.53
N ALA A 30 -9.15 4.98 0.72
CA ALA A 30 -10.08 5.71 1.58
C ALA A 30 -10.41 7.12 1.05
N ALA A 31 -9.44 7.79 0.43
CA ALA A 31 -9.63 9.10 -0.19
C ALA A 31 -10.20 9.05 -1.62
N GLY A 32 -10.27 7.85 -2.22
CA GLY A 32 -10.61 7.64 -3.62
C GLY A 32 -12.10 7.35 -3.86
N CYS A 33 -12.38 6.74 -5.01
CA CYS A 33 -13.74 6.40 -5.44
C CYS A 33 -14.22 5.02 -4.95
N ALA A 34 -13.51 4.38 -4.01
CA ALA A 34 -13.78 2.99 -3.62
C ALA A 34 -15.20 2.78 -3.09
N GLU A 35 -15.70 3.69 -2.24
CA GLU A 35 -17.08 3.58 -1.71
C GLU A 35 -18.13 3.72 -2.81
N ALA A 36 -17.89 4.58 -3.80
CA ALA A 36 -18.81 4.77 -4.93
C ALA A 36 -18.85 3.55 -5.86
N LEU A 37 -17.74 2.82 -5.98
CA LEU A 37 -17.63 1.65 -6.85
C LEU A 37 -18.05 0.34 -6.16
N PHE A 38 -17.72 0.19 -4.88
CA PHE A 38 -17.87 -1.08 -4.15
C PHE A 38 -18.87 -1.02 -3.00
N GLY A 39 -19.32 0.17 -2.62
CA GLY A 39 -20.22 0.40 -1.48
C GLY A 39 -19.46 0.66 -0.17
N ALA A 40 -20.03 1.54 0.65
CA ALA A 40 -19.41 1.99 1.90
C ALA A 40 -19.13 0.85 2.89
N ASP A 41 -20.04 -0.11 3.03
CA ASP A 41 -19.86 -1.24 3.96
C ASP A 41 -18.69 -2.13 3.55
N PHE A 42 -18.58 -2.45 2.26
CA PHE A 42 -17.46 -3.22 1.75
C PHE A 42 -16.14 -2.47 1.93
N SER A 43 -16.08 -1.20 1.49
CA SER A 43 -14.85 -0.41 1.57
C SER A 43 -14.35 -0.27 3.01
N ARG A 44 -15.24 0.02 3.95
CA ARG A 44 -14.90 0.13 5.38
C ARG A 44 -14.43 -1.21 5.96
N ALA A 45 -15.16 -2.30 5.69
CA ALA A 45 -14.78 -3.62 6.19
C ALA A 45 -13.42 -4.06 5.62
N TYR A 46 -13.19 -3.83 4.32
CA TYR A 46 -11.93 -4.17 3.66
C TYR A 46 -10.76 -3.39 4.28
N LEU A 47 -10.88 -2.07 4.45
CA LEU A 47 -9.85 -1.24 5.07
C LEU A 47 -9.56 -1.68 6.51
N ALA A 48 -10.58 -2.00 7.30
CA ALA A 48 -10.40 -2.50 8.66
C ALA A 48 -9.62 -3.82 8.72
N VAL A 49 -9.87 -4.75 7.79
CA VAL A 49 -9.10 -6.00 7.68
C VAL A 49 -7.64 -5.69 7.35
N LYS A 50 -7.38 -4.76 6.42
CA LYS A 50 -6.01 -4.36 6.06
C LYS A 50 -5.25 -3.67 7.17
N GLU A 51 -5.93 -2.92 8.03
CA GLU A 51 -5.32 -2.36 9.24
C GLU A 51 -4.87 -3.45 10.22
N VAL A 52 -5.68 -4.50 10.40
CA VAL A 52 -5.30 -5.65 11.25
C VAL A 52 -4.09 -6.39 10.67
N GLU A 53 -4.10 -6.67 9.36
CA GLU A 53 -2.96 -7.30 8.67
C GLU A 53 -1.68 -6.46 8.78
N LEU A 54 -1.78 -5.14 8.59
CA LEU A 54 -0.64 -4.23 8.66
C LEU A 54 -0.06 -4.15 10.08
N ASN A 55 -0.92 -4.09 11.09
CA ASN A 55 -0.48 -4.12 12.48
C ASN A 55 0.18 -5.44 12.86
N ASP A 56 -0.27 -6.57 12.31
CA ASP A 56 0.43 -7.86 12.47
C ASP A 56 1.82 -7.81 11.82
N TYR A 57 1.92 -7.33 10.57
CA TYR A 57 3.19 -7.19 9.86
C TYR A 57 4.21 -6.36 10.67
N HIS A 58 3.80 -5.22 11.23
CA HIS A 58 4.68 -4.36 12.03
C HIS A 58 5.14 -4.98 13.36
N ARG A 59 4.49 -6.04 13.84
CA ARG A 59 4.92 -6.78 15.03
C ARG A 59 5.94 -7.87 14.72
N GLN A 60 6.17 -8.17 13.44
CA GLN A 60 7.13 -9.18 13.03
C GLN A 60 8.53 -8.56 12.93
N VAL A 61 9.53 -9.29 13.44
CA VAL A 61 10.94 -8.98 13.19
C VAL A 61 11.47 -9.96 12.16
N THR A 62 11.78 -9.46 10.98
CA THR A 62 12.28 -10.23 9.84
C THR A 62 13.67 -10.80 10.12
N ALA A 63 14.06 -11.84 9.39
CA ALA A 63 15.41 -12.42 9.51
C ALA A 63 16.51 -11.40 9.20
N TRP A 64 16.28 -10.52 8.21
CA TRP A 64 17.20 -9.44 7.88
C TRP A 64 17.34 -8.46 9.05
N GLU A 65 16.23 -7.99 9.62
CA GLU A 65 16.28 -7.08 10.77
C GLU A 65 16.98 -7.72 11.97
N ARG A 66 16.73 -9.01 12.25
CA ARG A 66 17.46 -9.72 13.31
C ARG A 66 18.97 -9.75 13.05
N GLN A 67 19.35 -10.03 11.80
CA GLN A 67 20.75 -10.15 11.41
C GLN A 67 21.50 -8.81 11.46
N TYR A 68 20.86 -7.70 11.10
CA TYR A 68 21.54 -6.42 10.90
C TYR A 68 21.16 -5.34 11.91
N LEU A 69 19.99 -5.42 12.54
CA LEU A 69 19.51 -4.47 13.56
C LEU A 69 19.46 -5.07 14.97
N GLY A 70 19.54 -6.40 15.12
CA GLY A 70 19.47 -7.10 16.42
C GLY A 70 20.62 -6.83 17.39
N PHE A 71 21.71 -6.22 16.93
CA PHE A 71 22.88 -5.86 17.75
C PHE A 71 22.80 -4.44 18.36
N LEU A 72 21.74 -3.68 18.07
CA LEU A 72 21.54 -2.30 18.56
C LEU A 72 20.82 -2.21 19.91
N VAL A 73 20.65 -3.33 20.62
CA VAL A 73 20.00 -3.42 21.94
C VAL A 73 20.99 -3.86 23.00
#